data_AF-A0A0A6VQZ6-F1
#
_entry.id   AF-A0A0A6VQZ6-F1
#
_cell.length_a   1.000
_cell.length_b   1.000
_cell.length_c   1.000
_cell.angle_alpha   90.00
_cell.angle_beta   90.00
_cell.angle_gamma   90.00
#
_symmetry.space_group_name_H-M   'P 1'
#
loop_
_entity.id
_entity.type
_entity.pdbx_description
1 polymer ?
#
loop_
_entity_poly.entity_id
_entity_poly.type
_entity_poly.pdbx_seq_one_letter_code
_entity_poly.pdbx_strand_id
1 'polypeptide(L)'
;MRRQPLPWLLGPAFVAAVAYVDPGNVAANLTAGAQYGYLLVWVLVAANGMAVLIQYLSAKVGLVTGSSLPELLGDRLPRGRRLAYWVQAELVAAATDLAEVIGGAIALHILFGIPLLAGA
;
A
#
# COMPACT_ATOMS: atom_id res chain seq x y z
N MET A 1 -9.37 20.75 -20.28
CA MET A 1 -9.19 20.21 -18.91
C MET A 1 -10.37 20.63 -18.05
N ARG A 2 -11.30 19.72 -17.72
CA ARG A 2 -12.35 20.00 -16.73
C ARG A 2 -11.67 20.07 -15.35
N ARG A 3 -11.68 21.24 -14.70
CA ARG A 3 -11.20 21.38 -13.32
C ARG A 3 -12.14 20.60 -12.41
N GLN A 4 -11.73 19.41 -11.98
CA GLN A 4 -12.49 18.67 -10.98
C GLN A 4 -12.43 19.44 -9.64
N PRO A 5 -13.54 19.52 -8.88
CA PRO A 5 -13.54 20.20 -7.60
C PRO A 5 -12.59 19.50 -6.62
N LEU A 6 -11.88 20.28 -5.78
CA LEU A 6 -10.91 19.79 -4.80
C LEU A 6 -11.40 18.57 -3.97
N PRO A 7 -12.68 18.49 -3.51
CA PRO A 7 -13.17 17.33 -2.76
C PRO A 7 -13.11 16.01 -3.52
N TRP A 8 -13.33 16.01 -4.84
CA TRP A 8 -13.32 14.80 -5.66
C TRP A 8 -11.90 14.25 -5.88
N LEU A 9 -10.90 15.13 -5.81
CA LEU A 9 -9.48 14.75 -5.91
C LEU A 9 -8.93 14.18 -4.59
N LEU A 10 -9.62 14.37 -3.46
CA LEU A 10 -9.21 13.82 -2.17
C LEU A 10 -9.51 12.33 -2.04
N GLY A 11 -10.51 11.81 -2.76
CA GLY A 11 -10.89 10.39 -2.68
C GLY A 11 -9.73 9.42 -2.94
N PRO A 12 -9.00 9.52 -4.06
CA PRO A 12 -7.84 8.67 -4.33
C PRO A 12 -6.71 8.84 -3.31
N ALA A 13 -6.49 10.05 -2.81
CA ALA A 13 -5.48 10.31 -1.78
C ALA A 13 -5.85 9.63 -0.44
N PHE A 14 -7.13 9.64 -0.08
CA PHE A 14 -7.62 8.96 1.11
C PHE A 14 -7.47 7.44 1.01
N VAL A 15 -7.83 6.84 -0.13
CA VAL A 15 -7.66 5.39 -0.35
C VAL A 15 -6.18 4.99 -0.25
N ALA A 16 -5.28 5.77 -0.84
CA ALA A 16 -3.84 5.53 -0.72
C ALA A 16 -3.33 5.67 0.72
N ALA A 17 -3.85 6.62 1.49
CA ALA A 17 -3.48 6.81 2.89
C ALA A 17 -3.94 5.64 3.78
N VAL A 18 -5.15 5.13 3.57
CA VAL A 18 -5.67 3.97 4.33
C VAL A 18 -4.81 2.73 4.10
N ALA A 19 -4.39 2.48 2.85
CA ALA A 19 -3.48 1.37 2.54
C ALA A 19 -2.11 1.47 3.21
N TYR A 20 -1.71 2.65 3.70
CA TYR A 20 -0.45 2.86 4.43
C TYR A 20 -0.58 2.65 5.94
N VAL A 21 -1.81 2.53 6.46
CA VAL A 21 -2.13 2.26 7.86
C VAL A 21 -2.65 0.83 8.00
N ASP A 22 -2.05 -0.09 7.26
CA ASP A 22 -2.36 -1.51 7.30
C ASP A 22 -1.77 -2.18 8.56
N PRO A 23 -2.31 -3.34 8.98
CA PRO A 23 -1.82 -4.06 10.16
C PRO A 23 -0.34 -4.45 10.06
N GLY A 24 0.18 -4.70 8.86
CA GLY A 24 1.59 -5.03 8.63
C GLY A 24 2.52 -3.88 9.03
N ASN A 25 2.22 -2.66 8.58
CA ASN A 25 2.97 -1.48 8.99
C ASN A 25 2.87 -1.21 10.50
N VAL A 26 1.70 -1.42 11.11
CA VAL A 26 1.54 -1.29 12.57
C VAL A 26 2.41 -2.30 13.30
N ALA A 27 2.39 -3.57 12.89
CA ALA A 27 3.19 -4.62 13.51
C ALA A 27 4.70 -4.35 13.39
N ALA A 28 5.17 -3.93 12.21
CA ALA A 28 6.56 -3.61 11.97
C ALA A 28 7.04 -2.42 12.82
N ASN A 29 6.25 -1.34 12.89
CA ASN A 29 6.59 -0.14 13.67
C ASN A 29 6.59 -0.40 15.18
N LEU A 30 5.61 -1.17 15.68
CA LEU A 30 5.57 -1.55 17.10
C LEU A 30 6.74 -2.45 17.48
N THR A 31 7.06 -3.45 16.64
CA THR A 31 8.21 -4.34 16.87
C THR A 31 9.52 -3.55 16.84
N ALA A 32 9.68 -2.66 15.87
CA ALA A 32 10.85 -1.79 15.75
C ALA A 32 10.99 -0.86 16.98
N GLY A 33 9.90 -0.25 17.44
CA GLY A 33 9.90 0.59 18.64
C GLY A 33 10.22 -0.20 19.92
N ALA A 34 9.71 -1.43 20.04
CA ALA A 34 10.00 -2.29 21.19
C ALA A 34 11.47 -2.75 21.25
N GLN A 35 12.08 -3.00 20.10
CA GLN A 35 13.46 -3.49 20.00
C GLN A 35 14.51 -2.36 20.01
N TYR A 36 14.23 -1.24 19.34
CA TYR A 36 15.20 -0.19 19.05
C TYR A 36 14.83 1.18 19.65
N GLY A 37 13.71 1.28 20.37
CA GLY A 37 13.21 2.55 20.89
C GLY A 37 13.00 3.56 19.76
N TYR A 38 13.52 4.78 19.95
CA TYR A 38 13.39 5.86 18.97
C TYR A 38 14.44 5.86 17.85
N LEU A 39 15.36 4.89 17.83
CA LEU A 39 16.49 4.86 16.88
C LEU A 39 16.04 4.88 15.42
N LEU A 40 14.88 4.27 15.11
CA LEU A 40 14.39 4.11 13.73
C LEU A 40 13.39 5.18 13.29
N VAL A 41 13.11 6.20 14.11
CA VAL A 41 12.17 7.28 13.75
C VAL A 41 12.61 8.04 12.50
N TRP A 42 13.92 8.25 12.31
CA TRP A 42 14.41 8.92 11.10
C TRP A 42 14.15 8.08 9.83
N VAL A 43 14.19 6.75 9.94
CA VAL A 43 13.86 5.83 8.83
C VAL A 43 12.40 5.99 8.46
N LEU A 44 11.50 6.06 9.46
CA LEU A 44 10.07 6.28 9.25
C LEU A 44 9.79 7.60 8.51
N VAL A 45 10.47 8.68 8.90
CA VAL A 45 10.33 10.00 8.24
C VAL A 45 10.85 9.94 6.80
N ALA A 46 12.03 9.34 6.56
CA ALA A 46 12.59 9.19 5.23
C ALA A 46 11.69 8.32 4.32
N ALA A 47 11.17 7.21 4.84
CA ALA A 47 10.26 6.33 4.12
C ALA A 47 8.96 7.04 3.73
N ASN A 48 8.38 7.84 4.64
CA ASN A 48 7.20 8.66 4.34
C ASN A 48 7.48 9.71 3.26
N GLY A 49 8.65 10.37 3.30
CA GLY A 49 9.06 11.31 2.25
C GLY A 49 9.12 10.65 0.88
N MET A 50 9.69 9.44 0.80
CA MET A 50 9.71 8.65 -0.43
C MET A 50 8.32 8.19 -0.89
N ALA A 51 7.47 7.78 0.05
CA ALA A 51 6.09 7.39 -0.25
C ALA A 51 5.31 8.54 -0.89
N VAL A 52 5.38 9.75 -0.32
CA VAL A 52 4.74 10.95 -0.89
C VAL A 52 5.23 11.23 -2.31
N LEU A 53 6.54 11.13 -2.56
CA LEU A 53 7.12 11.32 -3.89
C LEU A 53 6.58 10.29 -4.89
N ILE A 54 6.59 9.00 -4.54
CA ILE A 54 6.13 7.92 -5.41
C ILE A 54 4.62 8.05 -5.67
N GLN A 55 3.81 8.33 -4.65
CA GLN A 55 2.37 8.51 -4.80
C GLN A 55 2.03 9.69 -5.70
N TYR A 56 2.76 10.80 -5.55
CA TYR A 56 2.62 11.98 -6.40
C TYR A 56 2.94 11.67 -7.86
N LEU A 57 4.03 10.94 -8.12
CA LEU A 57 4.41 10.55 -9.49
C LEU A 57 3.39 9.59 -10.10
N SER A 58 2.93 8.59 -9.35
CA SER A 58 1.88 7.65 -9.78
C SER A 58 0.57 8.37 -10.12
N ALA A 59 0.13 9.30 -9.26
CA ALA A 59 -1.04 10.13 -9.51
C ALA A 59 -0.86 11.03 -10.74
N LYS A 60 0.32 11.65 -10.91
CA LYS A 60 0.64 12.48 -12.07
C LYS A 60 0.57 11.68 -13.37
N VAL A 61 1.10 10.45 -13.39
CA VAL A 61 1.01 9.57 -14.57
C VAL A 61 -0.45 9.35 -14.92
N GLY A 62 -1.27 8.86 -13.97
CA GLY A 62 -2.70 8.61 -14.23
C GLY A 62 -3.48 9.85 -14.68
N LEU A 63 -3.18 11.02 -14.10
CA LEU A 63 -3.82 12.28 -14.47
C LEU A 63 -3.43 12.79 -15.87
N VAL A 64 -2.17 12.59 -16.28
CA VAL A 64 -1.65 13.10 -17.56
C VAL A 64 -1.96 12.15 -18.71
N THR A 65 -1.83 10.84 -18.50
CA THR A 65 -2.03 9.84 -19.56
C THR A 65 -3.47 9.34 -19.66
N GLY A 66 -4.24 9.42 -18.57
CA GLY A 66 -5.55 8.78 -18.49
C GLY A 66 -5.50 7.26 -18.35
N SER A 67 -4.31 6.69 -18.14
CA SER A 67 -4.06 5.25 -18.05
C SER A 67 -3.30 4.90 -16.77
N SER A 68 -3.51 3.69 -16.27
CA SER A 68 -2.75 3.18 -15.13
C SER A 68 -1.31 2.84 -15.52
N LEU A 69 -0.40 2.78 -14.53
CA LEU A 69 0.99 2.40 -14.78
C LEU A 69 1.13 0.98 -15.39
N PRO A 70 0.37 -0.03 -14.94
CA PRO A 70 0.37 -1.36 -15.58
C PRO A 70 -0.11 -1.35 -17.03
N GLU A 71 -1.11 -0.54 -17.40
CA GLU A 71 -1.55 -0.38 -18.79
C GLU A 71 -0.42 0.16 -19.67
N LEU A 72 0.22 1.25 -19.23
CA LEU A 72 1.33 1.87 -19.97
C LEU A 72 2.53 0.93 -20.12
N LEU A 73 2.83 0.14 -19.09
CA LEU A 73 3.86 -0.89 -19.17
C LEU A 73 3.43 -2.04 -20.10
N GLY A 74 2.15 -2.39 -20.09
CA GLY A 74 1.55 -3.42 -20.95
C GLY A 74 1.69 -3.13 -22.44
N ASP A 75 1.62 -1.85 -22.81
CA ASP A 75 1.78 -1.35 -24.18
C ASP A 75 3.25 -1.24 -24.61
N ARG A 76 4.17 -1.01 -23.66
CA ARG A 76 5.60 -0.77 -23.94
C ARG A 76 6.49 -2.01 -23.79
N LEU A 77 6.06 -3.00 -23.01
CA LEU A 77 6.87 -4.18 -22.71
C LEU A 77 6.56 -5.35 -23.67
N PRO A 78 7.59 -6.11 -24.09
CA PRO A 78 7.37 -7.37 -24.78
C PRO A 78 6.70 -8.39 -23.84
N ARG A 79 5.96 -9.35 -24.42
CA ARG A 79 5.10 -10.30 -23.70
C ARG A 79 5.77 -10.98 -22.49
N GLY A 80 7.03 -11.39 -22.62
CA GLY A 80 7.78 -12.03 -21.52
C GLY A 80 7.99 -11.11 -20.31
N ARG A 81 8.45 -9.87 -20.53
CA ARG A 81 8.67 -8.89 -19.45
C ARG A 81 7.36 -8.43 -18.82
N ARG A 82 6.31 -8.31 -19.64
CA ARG A 82 4.96 -7.99 -19.15
C ARG A 82 4.42 -9.05 -18.20
N LEU A 83 4.58 -10.34 -18.56
CA LEU A 83 4.20 -11.45 -17.69
C LEU A 83 5.03 -11.48 -16.40
N ALA A 84 6.35 -11.25 -16.49
CA ALA A 84 7.20 -11.18 -15.30
C ALA A 84 6.76 -10.06 -14.34
N TYR A 85 6.46 -8.86 -14.87
CA TYR A 85 5.93 -7.76 -14.07
C TYR A 85 4.58 -8.09 -13.45
N TRP A 86 3.67 -8.71 -14.21
CA TRP A 86 2.37 -9.14 -13.68
C TRP A 86 2.53 -10.15 -12.55
N VAL A 87 3.35 -11.20 -12.71
CA VAL A 87 3.60 -12.18 -11.65
C VAL A 87 4.16 -11.50 -10.41
N GLN A 88 5.13 -10.60 -10.56
CA GLN A 88 5.68 -9.85 -9.43
C GLN A 88 4.59 -9.03 -8.73
N ALA A 89 3.76 -8.30 -9.47
CA ALA A 89 2.69 -7.48 -8.91
C ALA A 89 1.66 -8.33 -8.15
N GLU A 90 1.30 -9.50 -8.69
CA GLU A 90 0.39 -10.45 -8.05
C GLU A 90 0.97 -10.98 -6.74
N LEU A 91 2.25 -11.33 -6.71
CA LEU A 91 2.93 -11.77 -5.48
C LEU A 91 2.96 -10.68 -4.41
N VAL A 92 3.17 -9.42 -4.81
CA VAL A 92 3.13 -8.28 -3.89
C VAL A 92 1.73 -8.08 -3.33
N ALA A 93 0.70 -8.12 -4.19
CA ALA A 93 -0.70 -7.98 -3.77
C ALA A 93 -1.12 -9.10 -2.79
N ALA A 94 -0.78 -10.35 -3.09
CA ALA A 94 -1.05 -11.48 -2.21
C ALA A 94 -0.32 -11.38 -0.86
N ALA A 95 0.90 -10.84 -0.84
CA ALA A 95 1.63 -10.62 0.41
C ALA A 95 0.98 -9.53 1.28
N THR A 96 0.47 -8.45 0.67
CA THR A 96 -0.28 -7.41 1.41
C THR A 96 -1.59 -7.95 1.97
N ASP A 97 -2.36 -8.67 1.16
CA ASP A 97 -3.64 -9.28 1.59
C ASP A 97 -3.42 -10.26 2.77
N LEU A 98 -2.37 -11.08 2.70
CA LEU A 98 -2.00 -11.98 3.80
C LEU A 98 -1.72 -11.22 5.11
N ALA A 99 -1.01 -10.09 5.04
CA ALA A 99 -0.74 -9.27 6.23
C ALA A 99 -2.01 -8.65 6.80
N GLU A 100 -2.94 -8.21 5.95
CA GLU A 100 -4.23 -7.67 6.36
C GLU A 100 -5.12 -8.73 7.01
N VAL A 101 -5.22 -9.92 6.42
CA VAL A 101 -6.03 -11.04 6.96
C VAL A 101 -5.50 -11.48 8.32
N ILE A 102 -4.18 -11.69 8.45
CA ILE A 102 -3.58 -12.09 9.74
C ILE A 102 -3.77 -10.99 10.79
N GLY A 103 -3.53 -9.73 10.42
CA GLY A 103 -3.72 -8.60 11.31
C GLY A 103 -5.17 -8.45 11.78
N GLY A 104 -6.13 -8.62 10.86
CA GLY A 104 -7.56 -8.61 11.14
C GLY A 104 -7.97 -9.73 12.08
N ALA A 105 -7.51 -10.96 11.83
CA ALA A 105 -7.77 -12.11 12.68
C ALA A 105 -7.25 -11.90 14.12
N ILE A 106 -6.04 -11.35 14.27
CA ILE A 106 -5.46 -11.01 15.58
C ILE A 106 -6.29 -9.92 16.27
N ALA A 107 -6.69 -8.88 15.54
CA ALA A 107 -7.51 -7.80 16.09
C ALA A 107 -8.86 -8.32 16.60
N LEU A 108 -9.54 -9.18 15.84
CA LEU A 108 -10.80 -9.82 16.24
C LEU A 108 -10.62 -10.74 17.45
N HIS A 109 -9.51 -11.46 17.51
CA HIS A 109 -9.18 -12.29 18.66
C HIS A 109 -9.00 -11.47 19.94
N ILE A 110 -8.27 -10.36 19.87
CA ILE A 110 -8.04 -9.48 21.03
C ILE A 110 -9.31 -8.77 21.47
N LEU A 111 -10.13 -8.29 20.51
CA LEU A 111 -11.31 -7.48 20.81
C LEU A 111 -12.51 -8.29 21.28
N PHE A 112 -12.72 -9.46 20.69
CA PHE A 112 -13.93 -10.27 20.90
C PHE A 112 -13.67 -11.70 21.37
N GLY A 113 -12.41 -12.12 21.50
CA GLY A 113 -12.05 -13.49 21.87
C GLY A 113 -12.31 -14.54 20.78
N ILE A 114 -12.57 -14.10 19.53
CA ILE A 114 -12.86 -15.01 18.42
C ILE A 114 -11.62 -15.87 18.11
N PRO A 115 -11.75 -17.20 17.97
CA PRO A 115 -10.61 -18.05 17.59
C PRO A 115 -9.98 -17.61 16.28
N LEU A 116 -8.65 -17.61 16.19
CA LEU A 116 -7.92 -17.10 15.00
C LEU A 116 -8.36 -17.75 13.69
N LEU A 117 -8.65 -19.06 13.70
CA LEU A 117 -9.14 -19.78 12.52
C LEU A 117 -10.53 -19.36 12.04
N ALA A 118 -11.32 -18.72 12.89
CA ALA A 118 -12.63 -18.18 12.55
C ALA A 118 -12.59 -16.68 12.22
N GLY A 119 -11.48 -16.00 12.55
CA GLY A 119 -11.27 -14.58 12.27
C GLY A 119 -10.39 -14.29 11.05
N ALA A 120 -9.70 -15.30 10.51
CA ALA A 120 -8.99 -15.27 9.23
C ALA A 120 -9.90 -15.79 8.11
#